data_AF-A0A218LQS4-F1
#
_entry.id   AF-A0A218LQS4-F1
#
_cell.length_a   1.000
_cell.length_b   1.000
_cell.length_c   1.000
_cell.angle_alpha   90.00
_cell.angle_beta   90.00
_cell.angle_gamma   90.00
#
_symmetry.space_group_name_H-M   'P 1'
#
loop_
_entity.id
_entity.type
_entity.pdbx_description
1 polymer ?
#
loop_
_entity_poly.entity_id
_entity_poly.type
_entity_poly.pdbx_seq_one_letter_code
_entity_poly.pdbx_strand_id
1 'polypeptide(L)' 'CPQRRGTCARVYTINPKKPNSALRKVARVRLTSGFEITAYIPG' A
#
# COMPACT_ATOMS: atom_id res chain seq x y z
N CYS A 1 2.47 -18.41 5.22
CA CYS A 1 1.16 -17.90 5.66
C CYS A 1 0.52 -17.13 4.51
N PRO A 2 -0.77 -17.33 4.20
CA PRO A 2 -1.45 -16.64 3.09
C PRO A 2 -1.56 -15.12 3.32
N GLN A 3 -1.62 -14.69 4.57
CA GLN A 3 -1.59 -13.28 4.97
C GLN A 3 -0.51 -13.04 6.02
N ARG A 4 0.11 -11.86 5.96
CA ARG A 4 1.16 -11.42 6.90
C ARG A 4 0.65 -10.22 7.70
N ARG A 5 0.98 -10.20 8.99
CA ARG A 5 0.73 -9.04 9.85
C ARG A 5 1.75 -7.94 9.53
N GLY A 6 1.32 -6.69 9.60
CA GLY A 6 2.17 -5.51 9.47
C GLY A 6 1.53 -4.29 10.11
N THR A 7 2.34 -3.26 10.33
CA THR A 7 1.89 -1.96 10.84
C THR A 7 1.89 -0.93 9.70
N CYS A 8 0.87 -0.08 9.67
CA CYS A 8 0.79 1.01 8.69
C CYS A 8 1.73 2.15 9.12
N ALA A 9 2.74 2.44 8.30
CA ALA A 9 3.67 3.54 8.54
C ALA A 9 3.11 4.87 7.99
N ARG A 10 2.46 4.83 6.83
CA ARG A 10 1.87 6.02 6.19
C ARG A 10 0.73 5.63 5.26
N VAL A 11 -0.34 6.40 5.24
CA VAL A 11 -1.44 6.29 4.26
C VAL A 11 -1.44 7.53 3.38
N TYR A 12 -1.52 7.34 2.06
CA TYR A 12 -1.47 8.42 1.08
C TYR A 12 -2.13 8.01 -0.25
N THR A 13 -2.29 8.96 -1.15
CA THR A 13 -2.86 8.71 -2.49
C THR A 13 -1.79 8.80 -3.57
N ILE A 14 -1.89 7.95 -4.60
CA ILE A 14 -0.98 7.93 -5.75
C ILE A 14 -1.80 8.03 -7.04
N ASN A 15 -1.32 8.83 -7.99
CA ASN A 15 -1.87 8.89 -9.34
C ASN A 15 -1.27 7.72 -10.16
N PRO A 16 -2.09 6.89 -10.83
CA PRO A 16 -1.60 5.81 -11.67
C PRO A 16 -0.83 6.38 -12.87
N LYS A 17 -0.02 5.53 -13.51
CA LYS A 17 0.66 5.89 -14.76
C LYS A 17 -0.38 6.08 -15.89
N LYS A 18 -0.08 6.99 -16.82
CA LYS A 18 -0.83 7.16 -18.09
C LYS A 18 -1.03 5.78 -18.75
N PRO A 19 -2.21 5.43 -19.31
CA PRO A 19 -3.35 6.28 -19.72
C PRO A 19 -4.40 6.56 -18.65
N ASN A 20 -4.26 5.99 -17.46
CA ASN A 20 -5.32 6.05 -16.45
C ASN A 20 -5.23 7.32 -15.61
N SER A 21 -6.38 7.85 -15.21
CA SER A 21 -6.51 8.93 -14.22
C SER A 21 -7.39 8.47 -13.06
N ALA A 22 -6.84 8.45 -11.85
CA ALA A 22 -7.57 8.12 -10.62
C ALA A 22 -6.73 8.53 -9.39
N LEU A 23 -7.37 8.63 -8.23
CA LEU A 23 -6.68 8.72 -6.93
C LEU A 23 -6.69 7.34 -6.27
N ARG A 24 -5.57 6.63 -6.30
CA ARG A 24 -5.43 5.31 -5.66
C ARG A 24 -5.04 5.50 -4.19
N LYS A 25 -5.86 5.01 -3.26
CA LYS A 25 -5.51 4.95 -1.84
C LYS A 25 -4.47 3.84 -1.61
N VAL A 26 -3.35 4.19 -1.02
CA VAL A 26 -2.19 3.30 -0.84
C VAL A 26 -1.61 3.48 0.56
N ALA A 27 -1.09 2.40 1.16
CA ALA A 27 -0.39 2.43 2.43
C ALA A 27 1.06 1.95 2.29
N ARG A 28 1.97 2.60 3.02
CA ARG A 28 3.28 2.04 3.34
C ARG A 28 3.12 1.16 4.58
N VAL A 29 3.46 -0.12 4.48
CA VAL A 29 3.28 -1.11 5.54
C VAL A 29 4.61 -1.75 5.88
N ARG A 30 4.94 -1.79 7.18
CA ARG A 30 6.09 -2.54 7.70
C ARG A 30 5.62 -3.91 8.16
N LEU A 31 6.06 -4.95 7.47
CA LEU A 31 5.72 -6.33 7.80
C LEU A 31 6.49 -6.81 9.04
N THR A 32 5.95 -7.82 9.73
CA THR A 32 6.66 -8.47 10.84
C THR A 32 7.99 -9.11 10.41
N SER A 33 8.16 -9.40 9.13
CA SER A 33 9.42 -9.86 8.53
C SER A 33 10.47 -8.74 8.34
N GLY A 34 10.19 -7.51 8.76
CA GLY A 34 11.11 -6.37 8.67
C GLY A 34 11.05 -5.57 7.36
N PHE A 35 10.43 -6.12 6.32
CA PHE A 35 10.29 -5.46 5.01
C PHE A 35 9.26 -4.33 5.04
N GLU A 36 9.60 -3.22 4.39
CA GLU A 36 8.66 -2.15 4.06
C GLU A 36 8.11 -2.35 2.65
N ILE A 37 6.79 -2.41 2.55
CA ILE A 37 6.08 -2.61 1.28
C ILE A 37 5.06 -1.51 1.06
N THR A 38 4.64 -1.38 -0.19
CA THR A 38 3.54 -0.48 -0.59
C THR A 38 2.33 -1.34 -0.92
N ALA A 39 1.23 -1.15 -0.21
CA ALA A 39 0.02 -1.95 -0.33
C ALA A 39 -1.15 -1.09 -0.84
N TYR A 40 -1.91 -1.63 -1.79
CA TYR A 40 -3.15 -1.01 -2.25
C TYR A 40 -4.26 -1.20 -1.19
N ILE A 41 -5.05 -0.17 -0.94
CA ILE A 41 -6.22 -0.26 -0.05
C ILE A 41 -7.46 -0.42 -0.93
N PRO A 42 -8.11 -1.60 -0.93
CA PRO A 42 -9.34 -1.81 -1.68
C PRO A 42 -10.51 -1.06 -1.02
N GLY A 43 -11.36 -0.46 -1.85
CA GLY A 43 -12.53 0.33 -1.45
C GLY A 43 -12.88 1.38 -2.49
#